data_AF-A0A6G2VBA6-F1
#
_entry.id   AF-A0A6G2VBA6-F1
#
_cell.length_a   1.000
_cell.length_b   1.000
_cell.length_c   1.000
_cell.angle_alpha   90.00
_cell.angle_beta   90.00
_cell.angle_gamma   90.00
#
_symmetry.space_group_name_H-M   'P 1'
#
loop_
_entity.id
_entity.type
_entity.pdbx_description
1 polymer ?
#
loop_
_entity_poly.entity_id
_entity_poly.type
_entity_poly.pdbx_seq_one_letter_code
_entity_poly.pdbx_strand_id
1 'polypeptide(L)' 'HRAAARDLLHALGPSEVIVLDSARAAAACAGPGDGGPLLVLDIGAELTEATLLVDGLVRDARLAETGLSDLDPGEPPTAA' A
#
# COMPACT_ATOMS: atom_id res chain seq x y z
N HIS A 1 -8.24 6.33 -13.17
CA HIS A 1 -8.78 5.43 -12.12
C HIS A 1 -9.84 6.06 -11.20
N ARG A 2 -9.67 7.29 -10.68
CA ARG A 2 -10.61 7.89 -9.70
C ARG A 2 -12.08 8.01 -10.16
N ALA A 3 -12.33 8.35 -11.44
CA ALA A 3 -13.69 8.43 -11.98
C ALA A 3 -14.38 7.04 -12.01
N ALA A 4 -13.71 6.04 -12.59
CA ALA A 4 -14.20 4.66 -12.62
C ALA A 4 -14.47 4.09 -11.21
N ALA A 5 -13.62 4.39 -10.23
CA ALA A 5 -13.86 4.00 -8.84
C ALA A 5 -15.13 4.64 -8.25
N ARG A 6 -15.42 5.91 -8.58
CA ARG A 6 -16.66 6.58 -8.15
C ARG A 6 -17.89 5.97 -8.79
N ASP A 7 -17.85 5.68 -10.08
CA ASP A 7 -18.96 5.04 -10.79
C ASP A 7 -19.27 3.67 -10.18
N LEU A 8 -18.23 2.90 -9.84
CA LEU A 8 -18.36 1.62 -9.16
C LEU A 8 -19.00 1.77 -7.77
N LEU A 9 -18.55 2.74 -6.97
CA LEU A 9 -19.14 3.03 -5.66
C LEU A 9 -20.61 3.42 -5.79
N HIS A 10 -20.98 4.24 -6.78
CA HIS A 10 -22.37 4.58 -7.04
C HIS A 10 -23.21 3.35 -7.37
N ALA A 11 -22.70 2.44 -8.20
CA ALA A 11 -23.39 1.21 -8.55
C ALA A 11 -23.57 0.25 -7.35
N LEU A 12 -22.60 0.22 -6.43
CA LEU A 12 -22.64 -0.63 -5.23
C LEU A 12 -23.56 -0.08 -4.13
N GLY A 13 -23.87 1.22 -4.14
CA GLY A 13 -24.74 1.87 -3.16
C GLY A 13 -24.33 1.73 -1.68
N PRO A 14 -23.04 1.87 -1.31
CA PRO A 14 -22.62 1.79 0.09
C PRO A 14 -23.20 2.95 0.91
N SER A 15 -23.50 2.70 2.19
CA SER A 15 -23.96 3.73 3.11
C SER A 15 -22.85 4.70 3.53
N GLU A 16 -21.60 4.26 3.51
CA GLU A 16 -20.43 5.05 3.87
C GLU A 16 -19.20 4.56 3.10
N VAL A 17 -18.28 5.48 2.77
CA VAL A 17 -17.02 5.18 2.10
C VAL A 17 -15.88 5.83 2.87
N ILE A 18 -14.92 5.01 3.30
CA ILE A 18 -13.68 5.48 3.93
C ILE A 18 -12.54 5.26 2.92
N VAL A 19 -11.81 6.34 2.64
CA VAL A 19 -10.61 6.28 1.80
C VAL A 19 -9.40 6.52 2.69
N LEU A 20 -8.45 5.60 2.63
CA LEU A 20 -7.22 5.64 3.39
C LEU A 20 -6.04 5.35 2.48
N ASP A 21 -4.88 5.84 2.91
CA ASP A 21 -3.59 5.51 2.31
C ASP A 21 -3.23 4.06 2.69
N SER A 22 -2.85 3.24 1.70
CA SER A 22 -2.56 1.81 1.91
C SER A 22 -1.37 1.61 2.85
N ALA A 23 -0.33 2.43 2.72
CA ALA A 23 0.84 2.35 3.60
C ALA A 23 0.48 2.69 5.05
N ARG A 24 -0.35 3.72 5.28
CA ARG A 24 -0.84 4.03 6.63
C ARG A 24 -1.76 2.94 7.18
N ALA A 25 -2.56 2.29 6.33
CA ALA A 25 -3.38 1.14 6.72
C ALA A 25 -2.51 -0.03 7.20
N ALA A 26 -1.50 -0.41 6.40
CA ALA A 26 -0.58 -1.48 6.72
C ALA A 26 0.23 -1.18 7.99
N ALA A 27 0.74 0.05 8.13
CA ALA A 27 1.43 0.50 9.33
C ALA A 27 0.57 0.40 10.58
N ALA A 28 -0.72 0.78 10.50
CA ALA A 28 -1.65 0.65 11.62
C ALA A 28 -1.91 -0.82 12.02
N CYS A 29 -1.89 -1.74 11.05
CA CYS A 29 -2.06 -3.18 11.28
C CYS A 29 -0.80 -3.86 11.84
N ALA A 30 0.39 -3.31 11.61
CA ALA A 30 1.67 -3.91 12.04
C ALA A 30 1.91 -3.85 13.57
N GLY A 31 1.06 -3.12 14.32
CA GLY A 31 1.18 -2.95 15.76
C GLY A 31 1.90 -1.66 16.17
N PRO A 32 1.98 -1.35 17.48
CA PRO A 32 2.57 -0.10 17.95
C PRO A 32 4.06 -0.05 17.60
N GLY A 33 4.43 0.94 16.78
CA GLY A 33 5.83 1.29 16.55
C GLY A 33 6.48 1.90 17.79
N ASP A 34 7.80 1.94 17.79
CA ASP A 34 8.65 2.59 18.80
C ASP A 34 8.65 4.13 18.70
N GLY A 35 7.83 4.70 17.80
CA GLY A 35 7.78 6.13 17.51
C GLY A 35 8.82 6.61 16.50
N GLY A 36 9.63 5.71 15.93
CA GLY A 36 10.57 6.02 14.86
C GLY A 36 9.92 6.11 13.48
N PRO A 37 10.67 6.57 12.46
CA PRO A 37 10.27 6.45 11.07
C PRO A 37 10.00 4.99 10.68
N LEU A 38 8.96 4.76 9.88
CA LEU A 38 8.58 3.44 9.40
C LEU A 38 8.61 3.40 7.88
N LEU A 39 9.34 2.44 7.30
CA LEU A 39 9.28 2.14 5.88
C LEU A 39 8.26 1.01 5.65
N VAL A 40 7.24 1.28 4.85
CA VAL A 40 6.23 0.31 4.43
C VAL A 40 6.51 -0.09 2.98
N LEU A 41 6.56 -1.38 2.70
CA LEU A 41 6.61 -1.94 1.34
C LEU A 41 5.31 -2.68 1.05
N ASP A 42 4.50 -2.12 0.16
CA ASP A 42 3.31 -2.77 -0.40
C ASP A 42 3.70 -3.42 -1.73
N ILE A 43 3.87 -4.75 -1.73
CA ILE A 43 4.26 -5.53 -2.89
C ILE A 43 3.01 -6.19 -3.48
N GLY A 44 2.44 -5.53 -4.49
CA GLY A 44 1.32 -6.04 -5.26
C GLY A 44 1.76 -7.03 -6.35
N ALA A 45 0.80 -7.48 -7.16
CA ALA A 45 1.07 -8.37 -8.28
C ALA A 45 1.99 -7.70 -9.33
N GLU A 46 1.66 -6.47 -9.75
CA GLU A 46 2.38 -5.80 -10.84
C GLU A 46 3.19 -4.58 -10.37
N LEU A 47 2.93 -4.10 -9.16
CA LEU A 47 3.47 -2.84 -8.64
C LEU A 47 4.01 -3.04 -7.24
N THR A 48 5.09 -2.33 -6.92
CA THR A 48 5.62 -2.21 -5.58
C THR A 48 5.64 -0.74 -5.17
N GLU A 49 5.01 -0.43 -4.04
CA GLU A 49 5.05 0.90 -3.43
C GLU A 49 5.91 0.87 -2.17
N ALA A 50 6.89 1.77 -2.08
CA ALA A 50 7.71 1.99 -0.89
C ALA A 50 7.39 3.37 -0.32
N THR A 51 6.84 3.39 0.90
CA THR A 51 6.35 4.61 1.55
C THR A 51 7.00 4.81 2.91
N LEU A 52 7.67 5.95 3.08
CA LEU A 52 8.29 6.36 4.34
C LEU A 52 7.29 7.16 5.16
N LEU A 53 6.98 6.66 6.35
CA LEU A 53 6.15 7.32 7.34
C LEU A 53 7.03 7.91 8.45
N VAL A 54 6.74 9.15 8.86
CA VAL A 54 7.32 9.79 10.06
C VAL A 54 6.15 10.31 10.88
N ASP A 55 6.07 9.93 12.16
CA ASP A 55 4.95 10.25 13.06
C ASP A 55 3.58 9.89 12.46
N GLY A 56 3.52 8.77 11.72
CA GLY A 56 2.30 8.28 11.06
C GLY A 56 1.85 9.08 9.82
N LEU A 57 2.67 10.03 9.36
CA LEU A 57 2.44 10.84 8.15
C LEU A 57 3.37 10.39 7.03
N VAL A 58 2.85 10.39 5.79
CA VAL A 58 3.66 10.10 4.60
C VAL A 58 4.68 11.22 4.39
N ARG A 59 5.96 10.87 4.46
CA ARG A 59 7.07 11.79 4.22
C ARG A 59 7.59 11.67 2.79
N ASP A 60 7.64 10.45 2.27
CA ASP A 60 8.04 10.16 0.90
C ASP A 60 7.39 8.86 0.40
N ALA A 61 7.23 8.74 -0.92
CA ALA A 61 6.71 7.54 -1.56
C ALA A 61 7.39 7.32 -2.93
N ARG A 62 7.65 6.06 -3.27
CA ARG A 62 8.19 5.63 -4.55
C ARG A 62 7.39 4.46 -5.07
N LEU A 63 7.12 4.48 -6.37
CA LEU A 63 6.46 3.41 -7.08
C LEU A 63 7.44 2.75 -8.05
N ALA A 64 7.47 1.44 -8.04
CA ALA A 64 8.12 0.62 -9.07
C ALA A 64 7.05 -0.14 -9.85
N GLU A 65 7.22 -0.21 -11.18
CA GLU A 65 6.37 -0.97 -12.10
C GLU A 65 6.79 -2.46 -12.14
N THR A 66 7.10 -3.00 -10.97
CA THR A 66 7.47 -4.41 -10.77
C THR A 66 6.80 -4.94 -9.51
N GLY A 67 6.32 -6.17 -9.52
CA GLY A 67 5.64 -6.81 -8.39
C GLY A 67 5.87 -8.31 -8.33
N LEU A 68 5.00 -9.02 -7.60
CA LEU A 68 5.11 -10.48 -7.42
C LEU A 68 4.99 -11.27 -8.74
N SER A 69 4.30 -10.75 -9.75
CA SER A 69 4.13 -11.39 -11.06
C SER A 69 5.44 -11.48 -11.84
N ASP A 70 6.43 -10.65 -11.51
CA ASP A 70 7.75 -10.69 -12.12
C ASP A 70 8.66 -11.77 -11.52
N LEU A 71 8.24 -12.40 -10.41
CA LEU A 71 9.00 -13.47 -9.77
C LEU A 71 8.74 -14.81 -10.48
N ASP A 72 9.81 -15.58 -10.70
CA ASP A 72 9.68 -16.96 -11.18
C ASP A 72 8.99 -17.84 -10.11
N PRO A 73 8.11 -18.78 -10.50
CA PRO A 73 7.46 -19.68 -9.57
C PRO A 73 8.48 -20.50 -8.77
N GLY A 74 8.68 -20.17 -7.50
CA GLY A 74 9.56 -20.90 -6.58
C GLY A 74 10.78 -20.14 -6.08
N GLU A 75 11.02 -18.90 -6.52
CA GLU A 75 12.00 -18.03 -5.89
C GLU A 75 11.36 -17.31 -4.69
N PRO A 76 11.74 -17.60 -3.43
CA PRO A 76 11.25 -16.84 -2.31
C PRO A 76 11.78 -15.40 -2.41
N PRO A 77 10.98 -14.38 -2.07
CA PRO A 77 11.45 -13.00 -2.03
C PRO A 77 12.60 -12.92 -1.03
N THR A 78 13.82 -12.69 -1.52
CA THR A 78 14.98 -12.49 -0.68
C THR A 78 15.03 -11.03 -0.27
N ALA A 79 14.94 -10.77 1.03
CA ALA A 79 15.30 -9.47 1.57
C ALA A 79 16.83 -9.35 1.49
N ALA A 80 17.32 -8.49 0.61
CA ALA A 80 18.73 -8.12 0.53
C ALA A 80 19.10 -7.12 1.63
#